data_AF-A0A9N8KZB8-F1
#
_entry.id   AF-A0A9N8KZB8-F1
#
_cell.length_a   1.000
_cell.length_b   1.000
_cell.length_c   1.000
_cell.angle_alpha   90.00
_cell.angle_beta   90.00
_cell.angle_gamma   90.00
#
_symmetry.space_group_name_H-M   'P 1'
#
loop_
_entity.id
_entity.type
_entity.pdbx_description
1 polymer ?
#
loop_
_entity_poly.entity_id
_entity_poly.type
_entity_poly.pdbx_seq_one_letter_code
_entity_poly.pdbx_strand_id
1 'polypeptide(L)'
;MSAPFTILETPLDPTAVVCRGCLAESGEMKNIYEWGLAEDYFLITAIAETLRKPGLSELLCSKCEETLNSFKQFRKRCQASDHHLKSNLKADEDTPVVLAGKSPAHTLVNPLRSALLRRLMSESMRIFTGIHGCNDL
;
A
#
# COMPACT_ATOMS: atom_id res chain seq x y z
N MET A 1 -12.70 32.44 35.59
CA MET A 1 -13.59 32.38 34.41
C MET A 1 -13.44 31.00 33.82
N SER A 2 -14.40 30.12 34.08
CA SER A 2 -14.35 28.72 33.64
C SER A 2 -14.77 28.65 32.17
N ALA A 3 -14.01 27.93 31.35
CA ALA A 3 -14.34 27.75 29.93
C ALA A 3 -15.70 27.04 29.81
N PRO A 4 -16.58 27.47 28.88
CA PRO A 4 -17.85 26.81 28.64
C PRO A 4 -17.58 25.41 28.09
N PHE A 5 -17.98 24.39 28.84
CA PHE A 5 -18.00 23.01 28.36
C PHE A 5 -19.08 22.92 27.27
N THR A 6 -18.65 22.79 26.01
CA THR A 6 -19.54 22.38 24.92
C THR A 6 -19.95 20.94 25.15
N ILE A 7 -21.21 20.73 25.49
CA ILE A 7 -21.84 19.40 25.49
C ILE A 7 -21.90 18.95 24.03
N LEU A 8 -21.17 17.90 23.67
CA LEU A 8 -21.38 17.22 22.39
C LEU A 8 -22.76 16.54 22.44
N GLU A 9 -23.70 17.00 21.60
CA GLU A 9 -25.10 16.56 21.59
C GLU A 9 -25.30 15.11 21.13
N THR A 10 -24.26 14.47 20.58
CA THR A 10 -24.27 13.08 20.16
C THR A 10 -23.08 12.34 20.79
N PRO A 11 -23.29 11.14 21.36
CA PRO A 11 -22.18 10.26 21.72
C PRO A 11 -21.37 10.04 20.44
N LEU A 12 -20.10 10.46 20.45
CA LEU A 12 -19.17 10.06 19.41
C LEU A 12 -19.16 8.53 19.41
N ASP A 13 -19.49 7.94 18.27
CA ASP A 13 -19.34 6.50 18.09
C ASP A 13 -17.89 6.15 18.46
N PRO A 14 -17.64 5.29 19.46
CA PRO A 14 -16.28 4.98 19.90
C PRO A 14 -15.42 4.44 18.74
N THR A 15 -16.06 3.86 17.71
CA THR A 15 -15.36 3.38 16.52
C THR A 15 -14.90 4.49 15.57
N ALA A 16 -15.36 5.74 15.75
CA ALA A 16 -14.93 6.90 14.99
C ALA A 16 -13.60 7.50 15.51
N VAL A 17 -13.13 7.09 16.70
CA VAL A 17 -11.97 7.67 17.39
C VAL A 17 -10.77 6.70 17.47
N VAL A 18 -10.76 5.65 16.63
CA VAL A 18 -9.67 4.66 16.59
C VAL A 18 -8.84 4.79 15.33
N CYS A 19 -7.61 4.29 15.29
CA CYS A 19 -6.83 4.25 14.06
C CYS A 19 -7.51 3.36 13.01
N ARG A 20 -7.73 3.86 11.81
CA ARG A 20 -8.32 3.14 10.67
C ARG A 20 -7.48 1.95 10.19
N GLY A 21 -6.17 1.99 10.40
CA GLY A 21 -5.24 0.93 9.97
C GLY A 21 -5.03 -0.18 10.99
N CYS A 22 -4.89 0.16 12.28
CA CYS A 22 -4.56 -0.81 13.34
C CYS A 22 -5.56 -0.85 14.50
N LEU A 23 -6.64 -0.07 14.45
CA LEU A 23 -7.69 0.04 15.47
C LEU A 23 -7.19 0.47 16.86
N ALA A 24 -5.98 1.02 16.97
CA ALA A 24 -5.49 1.59 18.22
C ALA A 24 -6.36 2.78 18.67
N GLU A 25 -6.72 2.83 19.94
CA GLU A 25 -7.58 3.88 20.53
C GLU A 25 -6.79 5.12 20.99
N SER A 26 -5.45 5.05 21.00
CA SER A 26 -4.59 6.10 21.52
C SER A 26 -3.38 6.37 20.62
N GLY A 27 -2.78 7.54 20.82
CA GLY A 27 -1.62 8.03 20.08
C GLY A 27 -1.94 9.26 19.24
N GLU A 28 -0.91 9.82 18.61
CA GLU A 28 -1.07 10.90 17.64
C GLU A 28 -1.82 10.37 16.42
N MET A 29 -2.95 10.99 16.11
CA MET A 29 -3.82 10.61 15.02
C MET A 29 -4.06 11.78 14.07
N LYS A 30 -4.03 11.48 12.77
CA LYS A 30 -4.27 12.43 11.69
C LYS A 30 -5.49 12.02 10.90
N ASN A 31 -6.31 12.98 10.48
CA ASN A 31 -7.40 12.70 9.57
C ASN A 31 -6.85 12.35 8.17
N ILE A 32 -7.20 11.18 7.65
CA ILE A 32 -6.71 10.61 6.39
C ILE A 32 -7.07 11.50 5.19
N TYR A 33 -8.24 12.14 5.21
CA TYR A 33 -8.71 12.99 4.11
C TYR A 33 -8.07 14.38 4.16
N GLU A 34 -8.01 14.99 5.34
CA GLU A 34 -7.44 16.34 5.52
C GLU A 34 -5.93 16.37 5.23
N TRP A 35 -5.22 15.29 5.56
CA TRP A 35 -3.79 15.17 5.33
C TRP A 35 -3.44 14.60 3.95
N GLY A 36 -4.42 14.36 3.07
CA GLY A 36 -4.18 13.84 1.73
C GLY A 36 -3.61 12.41 1.71
N LEU A 37 -3.81 11.63 2.77
CA LEU A 37 -3.34 10.25 2.89
C LEU A 37 -4.35 9.24 2.30
N ALA A 38 -5.58 9.67 2.02
CA ALA A 38 -6.68 8.81 1.56
C ALA A 38 -6.33 7.99 0.32
N GLU A 39 -5.84 8.65 -0.73
CA GLU A 39 -5.56 7.98 -2.00
C GLU A 39 -4.52 6.87 -1.83
N ASP A 40 -3.38 7.18 -1.20
CA ASP A 40 -2.33 6.21 -0.93
C ASP A 40 -2.85 5.07 -0.02
N TYR A 41 -3.63 5.41 1.01
CA TYR A 41 -4.17 4.43 1.95
C TYR A 41 -5.07 3.41 1.26
N PHE A 42 -6.06 3.87 0.49
CA PHE A 42 -7.00 2.99 -0.20
C PHE A 42 -6.32 2.19 -1.33
N LEU A 43 -5.36 2.80 -2.00
CA LEU A 43 -4.58 2.14 -3.05
C LEU A 43 -3.71 1.00 -2.51
N ILE A 44 -3.15 1.16 -1.32
CA ILE A 44 -2.27 0.16 -0.67
C ILE A 44 -3.09 -0.94 0.00
N THR A 45 -4.16 -0.57 0.68
CA THR A 45 -5.02 -1.53 1.40
C THR A 45 -5.99 -2.27 0.49
N ALA A 46 -6.14 -1.84 -0.77
CA ALA A 46 -7.10 -2.36 -1.73
C ALA A 46 -8.56 -2.34 -1.22
N ILE A 47 -8.85 -1.44 -0.28
CA ILE A 47 -10.20 -1.22 0.21
C ILE A 47 -10.95 -0.42 -0.86
N ALA A 48 -11.96 -1.03 -1.47
CA ALA A 48 -12.75 -0.45 -2.56
C ALA A 48 -13.56 0.79 -2.14
N GLU A 49 -13.76 0.97 -0.84
CA GLU A 49 -14.53 2.05 -0.25
C GLU A 49 -13.69 3.31 -0.09
N THR A 50 -13.59 4.11 -1.15
CA THR A 50 -12.83 5.38 -1.16
C THR A 50 -13.67 6.59 -0.70
N LEU A 51 -14.99 6.43 -0.61
CA LEU A 51 -15.89 7.50 -0.17
C LEU A 51 -15.95 7.58 1.36
N ARG A 52 -15.95 8.83 1.85
CA ARG A 52 -16.19 9.16 3.26
C ARG A 52 -17.56 8.67 3.68
N LYS A 53 -17.62 7.74 4.64
CA LYS A 53 -18.87 7.19 5.19
C LYS A 53 -18.97 7.49 6.69
N PRO A 54 -20.16 7.86 7.18
CA PRO A 54 -20.37 8.00 8.62
C PRO A 54 -20.23 6.65 9.33
N GLY A 55 -19.74 6.65 10.57
CA GLY A 55 -19.53 5.43 11.37
C GLY A 55 -18.22 4.69 11.07
N LEU A 56 -17.33 5.29 10.28
CA LEU A 56 -16.00 4.76 10.02
C LEU A 56 -14.96 5.77 10.50
N SER A 57 -13.94 5.27 11.21
CA SER A 57 -12.83 6.13 11.58
C SER A 57 -12.13 6.70 10.34
N GLU A 58 -11.88 8.00 10.43
CA GLU A 58 -11.12 8.77 9.46
C GLU A 58 -9.69 9.05 9.94
N LEU A 59 -9.32 8.51 11.11
CA LEU A 59 -8.07 8.76 11.78
C LEU A 59 -7.01 7.71 11.43
N LEU A 60 -5.77 8.13 11.27
CA LEU A 60 -4.62 7.25 11.08
C LEU A 60 -3.54 7.62 12.10
N CYS A 61 -3.01 6.64 12.82
CA CYS A 61 -1.91 6.87 13.74
C CYS A 61 -0.58 7.01 13.01
N SER A 62 0.40 7.67 13.64
CA SER A 62 1.73 7.93 13.07
C SER A 62 2.44 6.64 12.60
N LYS A 63 2.30 5.52 13.33
CA LYS A 63 2.87 4.22 12.93
C LYS A 63 2.32 3.70 11.60
N CYS A 64 1.01 3.84 11.39
CA CYS A 64 0.37 3.42 10.15
C CYS A 64 0.73 4.37 9.00
N GLU A 65 0.89 5.67 9.26
CA GLU A 65 1.38 6.64 8.28
C GLU A 65 2.83 6.32 7.84
N GLU A 66 3.73 6.04 8.78
CA GLU A 66 5.11 5.63 8.47
C GLU A 66 5.16 4.37 7.61
N THR A 67 4.30 3.40 7.92
CA THR A 67 4.16 2.17 7.15
C THR A 67 3.68 2.46 5.72
N LEU A 68 2.67 3.32 5.59
CA LEU A 68 2.11 3.76 4.31
C LEU A 68 3.19 4.46 3.45
N ASN A 69 3.97 5.35 4.06
CA ASN A 69 5.08 6.03 3.39
C ASN A 69 6.18 5.05 2.95
N SER A 70 6.52 4.08 3.80
CA SER A 70 7.49 3.03 3.48
C SER A 70 7.04 2.20 2.27
N PHE A 71 5.77 1.82 2.23
CA PHE A 71 5.20 1.10 1.09
C PHE A 71 5.18 1.94 -0.19
N LYS A 72 4.83 3.23 -0.10
CA LYS A 72 4.86 4.15 -1.24
C LYS A 72 6.26 4.23 -1.85
N GLN A 73 7.30 4.31 -1.02
CA GLN A 73 8.69 4.30 -1.48
C GLN A 73 9.07 2.95 -2.11
N PHE A 74 8.69 1.84 -1.47
CA PHE A 74 8.94 0.51 -2.01
C PHE A 74 8.31 0.34 -3.40
N ARG A 75 7.04 0.74 -3.57
CA ARG A 75 6.34 0.67 -4.85
C ARG A 75 7.05 1.47 -5.94
N LYS A 76 7.49 2.69 -5.63
CA LYS A 76 8.26 3.52 -6.58
C LYS A 76 9.54 2.82 -7.04
N ARG A 77 10.26 2.16 -6.12
CA ARG A 77 11.47 1.39 -6.46
C ARG A 77 11.14 0.21 -7.37
N CYS A 78 10.07 -0.53 -7.09
CA CYS A 78 9.62 -1.61 -7.96
C CYS A 78 9.26 -1.11 -9.37
N GLN A 79 8.52 0.00 -9.46
CA GLN A 79 8.15 0.61 -10.74
C GLN A 79 9.36 1.09 -11.53
N ALA A 80 10.33 1.71 -10.87
CA ALA A 80 11.59 2.15 -11.49
C ALA A 80 12.40 0.95 -12.02
N SER A 81 12.51 -0.12 -11.23
CA SER A 81 13.18 -1.35 -11.63
C SER A 81 12.48 -2.02 -12.82
N ASP A 82 11.16 -2.15 -12.78
CA ASP A 82 10.37 -2.72 -13.87
C ASP A 82 10.50 -1.89 -15.15
N HIS A 83 10.48 -0.56 -15.04
CA HIS A 83 10.71 0.34 -16.16
C HIS A 83 12.09 0.14 -16.78
N HIS A 84 13.15 0.09 -15.96
CA HIS A 84 14.52 -0.11 -16.42
C HIS A 84 14.72 -1.47 -17.10
N LEU A 85 14.12 -2.54 -16.58
CA LEU A 85 14.17 -3.85 -17.22
C LEU A 85 13.44 -3.84 -18.56
N LYS A 86 12.27 -3.19 -18.63
CA LYS A 86 11.49 -3.07 -19.86
C LYS A 86 12.15 -2.19 -20.92
N SER A 87 12.86 -1.13 -20.53
CA SER A 87 13.57 -0.27 -21.48
C SER A 87 14.72 -1.03 -22.16
N ASN A 88 15.46 -1.83 -21.38
CA ASN A 88 16.58 -2.61 -21.91
C ASN A 88 16.13 -3.73 -22.83
N LEU A 89 15.00 -4.38 -22.52
CA LEU A 89 14.41 -5.40 -23.40
C LEU A 89 13.95 -4.84 -24.76
N LYS A 90 13.59 -3.55 -24.84
CA LYS A 90 13.19 -2.92 -26.10
C LYS A 90 14.39 -2.47 -26.93
N ALA A 91 15.49 -2.09 -26.29
CA ALA A 91 16.72 -1.68 -26.99
C ALA A 91 17.41 -2.82 -27.74
N ASP A 92 17.19 -4.08 -27.33
CA ASP A 92 17.70 -5.26 -28.03
C ASP A 92 16.93 -5.59 -29.33
N GLU A 93 15.71 -5.07 -29.51
CA GLU A 93 14.88 -5.34 -30.70
C GLU A 93 15.18 -4.39 -31.89
N ASP A 94 15.84 -3.24 -31.64
CA ASP A 94 16.17 -2.23 -32.66
C ASP A 94 17.61 -2.33 -33.20
N THR A 95 18.41 -3.27 -32.69
CA THR A 95 19.74 -3.54 -33.24
C THR A 95 19.62 -4.66 -34.27
N PRO A 96 19.95 -4.46 -35.56
CA PRO A 96 20.01 -5.56 -36.51
C PRO A 96 21.08 -6.55 -36.02
N VAL A 97 20.62 -7.66 -35.44
CA VAL A 97 21.48 -8.71 -34.93
C VAL A 97 22.19 -9.33 -36.12
N VAL A 98 23.44 -8.92 -36.36
CA VAL A 98 24.37 -9.69 -37.19
C VAL A 98 24.71 -10.95 -36.40
N LEU A 99 23.86 -11.97 -36.54
CA LEU A 99 24.04 -13.29 -35.94
C LEU A 99 25.22 -14.00 -36.60
N ALA A 100 26.43 -13.73 -36.13
CA ALA A 100 27.56 -14.63 -36.30
C ALA A 100 27.38 -15.84 -35.36
N GLY A 101 26.60 -16.81 -35.85
CA GLY A 101 26.57 -18.23 -35.50
C GLY A 101 26.90 -18.68 -34.07
N LYS A 102 25.86 -19.10 -33.33
CA LYS A 102 25.78 -20.42 -32.67
C LYS A 102 24.32 -20.74 -32.26
N SER A 103 23.95 -22.01 -32.46
CA SER A 103 22.64 -22.70 -32.48
C SER A 103 21.65 -22.49 -31.29
N PRO A 104 20.40 -22.99 -31.41
CA PRO A 104 19.17 -22.40 -30.86
C PRO A 104 18.78 -22.91 -29.46
N ALA A 105 18.05 -22.09 -28.71
CA ALA A 105 17.24 -22.56 -27.59
C ALA A 105 16.01 -21.66 -27.34
N HIS A 106 14.84 -22.25 -27.62
CA HIS A 106 13.54 -22.05 -26.98
C HIS A 106 12.95 -20.64 -26.87
N THR A 107 12.05 -20.35 -27.81
CA THR A 107 10.93 -19.43 -27.67
C THR A 107 10.00 -19.90 -26.54
N LEU A 108 10.15 -19.35 -25.34
CA LEU A 108 9.13 -19.42 -24.29
C LEU A 108 8.38 -18.09 -24.24
N VAL A 109 7.27 -18.04 -24.97
CA VAL A 109 6.20 -17.06 -24.73
C VAL A 109 5.84 -17.19 -23.26
N ASN A 110 6.04 -16.14 -22.47
CA ASN A 110 6.07 -16.23 -21.02
C ASN A 110 4.73 -15.74 -20.42
N PRO A 111 3.76 -16.62 -20.12
CA PRO A 111 2.51 -16.25 -19.44
C PRO A 111 2.72 -15.88 -17.96
N LEU A 112 3.95 -15.95 -17.44
CA LEU A 112 4.28 -15.66 -16.03
C LEU A 112 4.11 -14.19 -15.62
N ARG A 113 3.91 -13.24 -16.53
CA ARG A 113 3.83 -11.81 -16.16
C ARG A 113 2.58 -11.46 -15.34
N SER A 114 1.44 -12.11 -15.57
CA SER A 114 0.20 -11.82 -14.82
C SER A 114 0.06 -12.64 -13.54
N ALA A 115 0.75 -13.78 -13.45
CA ALA A 115 0.77 -14.65 -12.27
C ALA A 115 1.80 -14.17 -11.24
N LEU A 116 2.97 -13.67 -11.66
CA LEU A 116 4.03 -13.20 -10.76
C LEU A 116 3.64 -11.89 -10.05
N LEU A 117 2.97 -10.96 -10.74
CA LEU A 117 2.46 -9.74 -10.11
C LEU A 117 1.36 -10.06 -9.08
N ARG A 118 0.48 -11.02 -9.38
CA ARG A 118 -0.54 -11.49 -8.43
C ARG A 118 0.07 -12.26 -7.25
N ARG A 119 1.15 -13.02 -7.46
CA ARG A 119 1.89 -13.71 -6.39
C ARG A 119 2.66 -12.75 -5.51
N LEU A 120 3.37 -11.75 -6.06
CA LEU A 120 4.10 -10.75 -5.28
C LEU A 120 3.18 -9.87 -4.42
N MET A 121 1.99 -9.53 -4.94
CA MET A 121 0.95 -8.85 -4.17
C MET A 121 0.36 -9.76 -3.08
N SER A 122 0.19 -11.06 -3.36
CA SER A 122 -0.30 -12.05 -2.38
C SER A 122 0.73 -12.40 -1.29
N GLU A 123 2.03 -12.44 -1.60
CA GLU A 123 3.10 -12.74 -0.65
C GLU A 123 3.42 -11.54 0.24
N SER A 124 3.33 -10.31 -0.28
CA SER A 124 3.47 -9.10 0.55
C SER A 124 2.35 -8.97 1.60
N MET A 125 1.12 -9.42 1.28
CA MET A 125 0.01 -9.47 2.25
C MET A 125 0.21 -10.53 3.35
N ARG A 126 0.92 -11.63 3.06
CA ARG A 126 1.20 -12.69 4.06
C ARG A 126 2.26 -12.28 5.09
N ILE A 127 3.21 -11.44 4.70
CA ILE A 127 4.20 -10.88 5.63
C ILE A 127 3.49 -9.98 6.67
N PHE A 128 2.40 -9.31 6.30
CA PHE A 128 1.69 -8.40 7.18
C PHE A 128 0.79 -9.10 8.22
N THR A 129 0.23 -10.26 7.89
CA THR A 129 -0.50 -11.10 8.87
C THR A 129 0.41 -11.80 9.88
N GLY A 130 1.74 -11.75 9.70
CA GLY A 130 2.73 -12.42 10.55
C GLY A 130 3.25 -11.60 11.74
N ILE A 131 2.82 -10.35 11.94
CA ILE A 131 3.35 -9.48 13.02
C ILE A 131 2.42 -9.44 14.25
N HIS A 132 1.25 -10.10 14.24
CA HIS A 132 0.42 -10.25 15.44
C HIS A 132 0.78 -11.50 16.28
N GLY A 133 2.07 -11.66 16.56
CA GLY A 133 2.58 -12.51 17.62
C GLY A 133 3.00 -11.67 18.82
N CYS A 134 2.10 -10.87 19.39
CA CYS A 134 2.26 -10.39 20.77
C CYS A 134 1.55 -11.39 21.68
N ASN A 135 2.27 -12.46 21.99
CA ASN A 135 1.97 -13.34 23.10
C ASN A 135 2.81 -12.87 24.30
N ASP A 136 2.16 -12.80 25.45
CA ASP A 136 2.70 -12.94 26.81
C ASP A 136 3.68 -11.86 27.33
N LEU A 137 3.14 -10.84 28.02
CA LEU A 137 3.31 -10.65 29.48
C LEU A 137 2.42 -9.51 30.02
#